data_AF-A0A6B3FQP6-F1
#
_entry.id   AF-A0A6B3FQP6-F1
#
_cell.length_a   1.000
_cell.length_b   1.000
_cell.length_c   1.000
_cell.angle_alpha   90.00
_cell.angle_beta   90.00
_cell.angle_gamma   90.00
#
_symmetry.space_group_name_H-M   'P 1'
#
loop_
_entity.id
_entity.type
_entity.pdbx_description
1 polymer ?
#
loop_
_entity_poly.entity_id
_entity_poly.type
_entity_poly.pdbx_seq_one_letter_code
_entity_poly.pdbx_strand_id
1 'polypeptide(L)'
;SHEVLIVDEAHELVSRVTGVATGELTPAQVNRAVRRAAKLVNEKAADALQTAAEGFERVMELALPGRLEEVPEDLGYALMALRDAARTVISAIGATRDKSVEDENAVRKQ
;
A
#
# COMPACT_ATOMS: atom_id res chain seq x y z
N SER A 1 -25.16 -12.77 1.88
CA SER A 1 -24.71 -12.42 0.53
C SER A 1 -25.12 -10.99 0.22
N HIS A 2 -24.19 -10.04 0.38
CA HIS A 2 -24.28 -8.67 -0.12
C HIS A 2 -22.90 -8.33 -0.66
N GLU A 3 -22.78 -8.19 -1.98
CA GLU A 3 -21.52 -7.92 -2.67
C GLU A 3 -21.75 -6.75 -3.61
N VAL A 4 -21.85 -5.55 -3.01
CA VAL A 4 -21.71 -4.31 -3.76
C VAL A 4 -20.92 -3.34 -2.88
N LEU A 5 -19.70 -3.04 -3.31
CA LEU A 5 -18.90 -1.93 -2.81
C LEU A 5 -19.05 -0.79 -3.81
N ILE A 6 -19.78 0.26 -3.44
CA ILE A 6 -19.86 1.49 -4.23
C ILE A 6 -18.72 2.40 -3.76
N VAL A 7 -17.80 2.70 -4.67
CA VAL A 7 -16.69 3.64 -4.43
C VAL A 7 -17.02 4.95 -5.12
N ASP A 8 -17.42 5.96 -4.36
CA ASP A 8 -17.90 7.27 -4.86
C ASP A 8 -16.78 8.15 -5.48
N GLU A 9 -15.53 7.72 -5.37
CA GLU A 9 -14.34 8.47 -5.80
C GLU A 9 -13.46 7.66 -6.77
N ALA A 10 -14.08 6.83 -7.61
CA ALA A 10 -13.37 5.98 -8.58
C ALA A 10 -12.51 6.78 -9.59
N HIS A 11 -12.69 8.10 -9.70
CA HIS A 11 -11.94 8.96 -10.59
C HIS A 11 -10.56 9.39 -10.03
N GLU A 12 -10.41 9.49 -8.70
CA GLU A 12 -9.11 9.71 -8.03
C GLU A 12 -8.25 8.43 -8.04
N LEU A 13 -8.90 7.27 -8.05
CA LEU A 13 -8.24 5.96 -8.15
C LEU A 13 -7.55 5.76 -9.50
N VAL A 14 -8.16 6.20 -10.60
CA VAL A 14 -7.55 6.14 -11.93
C VAL A 14 -6.36 7.11 -12.02
N SER A 15 -6.50 8.34 -11.50
CA SER A 15 -5.45 9.39 -11.58
C SER A 15 -4.13 8.99 -10.90
N ARG A 16 -4.18 8.39 -9.69
CA ARG A 16 -2.99 7.90 -8.99
C ARG A 16 -2.40 6.63 -9.59
N VAL A 17 -3.20 5.83 -10.29
CA VAL A 17 -2.76 4.60 -10.98
C VAL A 17 -2.16 4.92 -12.36
N THR A 18 -2.63 5.95 -13.07
CA THR A 18 -2.11 6.34 -14.40
C THR A 18 -0.72 6.97 -14.38
N GLY A 19 -0.26 7.51 -13.25
CA GLY A 19 1.13 7.99 -13.10
C GLY A 19 2.18 6.86 -13.10
N VAL A 20 1.75 5.60 -12.97
CA VAL A 20 2.60 4.40 -12.86
C VAL A 20 3.02 3.84 -14.23
N ALA A 21 2.65 4.49 -15.34
CA ALA A 21 3.01 4.05 -16.70
C ALA A 21 4.54 3.98 -16.98
N THR A 22 5.37 4.53 -16.09
CA THR A 22 6.84 4.41 -16.08
C THR A 22 7.40 4.20 -14.66
N GLY A 23 6.63 3.57 -13.77
CA GLY A 23 7.09 3.28 -12.41
C GLY A 23 7.93 2.02 -12.34
N GLU A 24 9.16 2.12 -11.83
CA GLU A 24 9.93 0.95 -11.39
C GLU A 24 9.48 0.54 -9.99
N LEU A 25 9.30 -0.76 -9.75
CA LEU A 25 9.00 -1.33 -8.44
C LEU A 25 10.12 -2.26 -8.02
N THR A 26 10.94 -1.83 -7.06
CA THR A 26 12.08 -2.60 -6.53
C THR A 26 11.88 -2.95 -5.05
N PRO A 27 12.46 -4.06 -4.55
CA PRO A 27 12.44 -4.37 -3.12
C PRO A 27 12.96 -3.21 -2.25
N ALA A 28 13.98 -2.50 -2.71
CA ALA A 28 14.51 -1.33 -2.03
C ALA A 28 13.50 -0.17 -1.91
N GLN A 29 12.71 0.11 -2.95
CA GLN A 29 11.64 1.12 -2.88
C GLN A 29 10.53 0.70 -1.92
N VAL A 30 10.13 -0.58 -1.96
CA VAL A 30 9.09 -1.13 -1.08
C VAL A 30 9.54 -1.04 0.38
N ASN A 31 10.75 -1.50 0.71
CA ASN A 31 11.30 -1.41 2.07
C ASN A 31 11.40 0.05 2.56
N ARG A 32 11.74 1.01 1.69
CA ARG A 32 11.69 2.44 2.04
C ARG A 32 10.27 2.92 2.35
N ALA A 33 9.27 2.45 1.60
CA ALA A 33 7.87 2.78 1.88
C ALA A 33 7.42 2.20 3.22
N VAL A 34 7.77 0.95 3.54
CA VAL A 34 7.45 0.33 4.84
C VAL A 34 8.00 1.16 6.00
N ARG A 35 9.29 1.53 5.96
CA ARG A 35 9.94 2.33 7.01
C ARG A 35 9.30 3.70 7.23
N ARG A 36 8.72 4.29 6.18
CA ARG A 36 8.00 5.57 6.27
C ARG A 36 6.60 5.38 6.81
N ALA A 37 5.88 4.37 6.30
CA ALA A 37 4.52 4.04 6.72
C ALA A 37 4.44 3.63 8.19
N ALA A 38 5.40 2.82 8.67
CA ALA A 38 5.42 2.32 10.05
C ALA A 38 5.43 3.44 11.11
N LYS A 39 5.87 4.66 10.76
CA LYS A 39 5.84 5.83 11.66
C LYS A 39 4.46 6.47 11.80
N LEU A 40 3.50 6.08 10.95
CA LEU A 40 2.21 6.77 10.77
C LEU A 40 1.00 5.86 11.07
N VAL A 41 1.22 4.57 11.25
CA VAL A 41 0.18 3.56 11.44
C VAL A 41 0.45 2.72 12.68
N ASN A 42 -0.56 1.96 13.11
CA ASN A 42 -0.38 0.99 14.19
C ASN A 42 0.54 -0.18 13.77
N GLU A 43 1.09 -0.85 14.78
CA GLU A 43 2.03 -1.98 14.64
C GLU A 43 1.48 -3.08 13.72
N LYS A 44 0.22 -3.49 13.92
CA LYS A 44 -0.42 -4.51 13.08
C LYS A 44 -0.41 -4.18 11.58
N ALA A 45 -0.71 -2.93 11.22
CA ALA A 45 -0.70 -2.49 9.82
C ALA A 45 0.73 -2.38 9.27
N ALA A 46 1.68 -1.94 10.10
CA ALA A 46 3.09 -1.89 9.73
C ALA A 46 3.66 -3.30 9.48
N ASP A 47 3.37 -4.26 10.36
CA ASP A 47 3.82 -5.64 10.27
C ASP A 47 3.26 -6.37 9.05
N ALA A 48 1.98 -6.13 8.72
CA ALA A 48 1.37 -6.68 7.52
C ALA A 48 2.05 -6.17 6.24
N LEU A 49 2.39 -4.88 6.18
CA LEU A 49 3.11 -4.30 5.05
C LEU A 49 4.56 -4.81 4.98
N GLN A 50 5.23 -4.96 6.13
CA GLN A 50 6.57 -5.52 6.21
C GLN A 50 6.59 -6.99 5.72
N THR A 51 5.64 -7.80 6.16
CA THR A 51 5.51 -9.20 5.73
C THR A 51 5.29 -9.32 4.22
N ALA A 52 4.43 -8.47 3.65
CA ALA A 52 4.21 -8.42 2.20
C ALA A 52 5.46 -7.97 1.44
N ALA A 53 6.22 -7.00 1.97
CA ALA A 53 7.48 -6.55 1.41
C ALA A 53 8.54 -7.67 1.37
N GLU A 54 8.67 -8.44 2.44
CA GLU A 54 9.58 -9.59 2.51
C GLU A 54 9.17 -10.70 1.54
N GLY A 55 7.86 -10.93 1.37
CA GLY A 55 7.33 -11.85 0.36
C GLY A 55 7.73 -11.45 -1.06
N PHE A 56 7.57 -10.18 -1.39
CA PHE A 56 8.00 -9.63 -2.68
C PHE A 56 9.52 -9.71 -2.88
N GLU A 57 10.30 -9.37 -1.86
CA GLU A 57 11.77 -9.45 -1.91
C GLU A 57 12.25 -10.87 -2.25
N ARG A 58 11.71 -11.90 -1.60
CA ARG A 58 12.02 -13.31 -1.90
C ARG A 58 11.68 -13.70 -3.33
N VAL A 59 10.56 -13.23 -3.87
CA VAL A 59 10.21 -13.50 -5.28
C VAL A 59 11.19 -12.82 -6.22
N MET A 60 11.59 -11.58 -5.92
CA MET A 60 12.52 -10.81 -6.74
C MET A 60 13.95 -11.35 -6.69
N GLU A 61 14.39 -11.99 -5.60
CA GLU A 61 15.69 -12.68 -5.53
C GLU A 61 15.82 -13.82 -6.55
N LEU A 62 14.70 -14.46 -6.89
CA LEU A 62 14.64 -15.56 -7.85
C LEU A 62 14.25 -15.09 -9.26
N ALA A 63 13.87 -13.82 -9.41
CA ALA A 63 13.39 -13.28 -10.67
C ALA A 63 14.53 -13.14 -11.69
N LEU A 64 14.31 -13.68 -12.88
CA LEU A 64 15.22 -13.47 -14.01
C LEU A 64 14.89 -12.15 -14.71
N PRO A 65 15.91 -11.39 -15.16
CA PRO A 65 15.67 -10.18 -15.93
C PRO A 65 15.04 -10.52 -17.28
N GLY A 66 14.06 -9.73 -17.70
CA GLY A 66 13.40 -9.93 -18.97
C GLY A 66 12.01 -9.33 -19.02
N ARG A 67 11.41 -9.39 -20.21
CA ARG A 67 10.01 -9.03 -20.40
C ARG A 67 9.13 -10.17 -19.91
N LEU A 68 8.14 -9.86 -19.09
CA LEU A 68 7.07 -10.80 -18.74
C LEU A 68 6.05 -10.85 -19.88
N GLU A 69 5.77 -12.04 -20.40
CA GLU A 69 4.65 -12.28 -21.32
C GLU A 69 3.35 -12.50 -20.54
N GLU A 70 3.46 -13.24 -19.43
CA GLU A 70 2.43 -13.43 -18.43
C GLU A 70 3.03 -13.17 -17.04
N VAL A 71 2.19 -12.83 -16.06
CA VAL A 71 2.65 -12.61 -14.68
C VAL A 71 2.83 -13.99 -14.00
N PRO A 72 4.04 -14.34 -13.54
CA PRO A 72 4.24 -15.58 -12.78
C PRO A 72 3.36 -15.61 -11.54
N GLU A 73 2.85 -16.78 -11.19
CA GLU A 73 1.87 -16.95 -10.11
C GLU A 73 2.40 -16.39 -8.76
N ASP A 74 3.62 -16.74 -8.38
CA ASP A 74 4.27 -16.25 -7.16
C ASP A 74 4.42 -14.72 -7.13
N LEU A 75 4.74 -14.12 -8.28
CA LEU A 75 4.80 -12.67 -8.42
C LEU A 75 3.40 -12.06 -8.29
N GLY A 76 2.39 -12.70 -8.87
CA GLY A 76 0.99 -12.31 -8.71
C GLY A 76 0.58 -12.29 -7.23
N TYR A 77 0.88 -13.35 -6.48
CA TYR A 77 0.59 -13.42 -5.05
C TYR A 77 1.32 -12.35 -4.24
N ALA A 78 2.61 -12.13 -4.50
CA ALA A 78 3.39 -11.10 -3.82
C ALA A 78 2.84 -9.68 -4.10
N LEU A 79 2.49 -9.38 -5.35
CA LEU A 79 1.92 -8.10 -5.74
C LEU A 79 0.52 -7.87 -5.14
N MET A 80 -0.31 -8.92 -5.08
CA MET A 80 -1.61 -8.86 -4.41
C MET A 80 -1.46 -8.56 -2.91
N ALA A 81 -0.57 -9.28 -2.23
CA ALA A 81 -0.29 -9.05 -0.81
C ALA A 81 0.21 -7.62 -0.55
N LEU A 82 1.12 -7.12 -1.39
CA LEU A 82 1.61 -5.74 -1.30
C LEU A 82 0.49 -4.72 -1.49
N ARG A 83 -0.35 -4.89 -2.52
CA ARG A 83 -1.48 -4.00 -2.79
C ARG A 83 -2.44 -3.95 -1.61
N ASP A 84 -2.78 -5.10 -1.05
CA ASP A 84 -3.80 -5.21 0.00
C ASP A 84 -3.28 -4.66 1.35
N ALA A 85 -2.01 -4.93 1.68
CA ALA A 85 -1.35 -4.32 2.84
C ALA A 85 -1.19 -2.80 2.67
N ALA A 86 -0.79 -2.32 1.49
CA ALA A 86 -0.68 -0.90 1.21
C ALA A 86 -2.02 -0.17 1.33
N ARG A 87 -3.13 -0.77 0.87
CA ARG A 87 -4.49 -0.22 1.05
C ARG A 87 -4.86 -0.09 2.53
N THR A 88 -4.51 -1.10 3.33
CA THR A 88 -4.72 -1.07 4.78
C THR A 88 -3.94 0.08 5.43
N VAL A 89 -2.67 0.24 5.05
CA VAL A 89 -1.82 1.33 5.53
C VAL A 89 -2.35 2.70 5.10
N ILE A 90 -2.72 2.89 3.84
CA ILE A 90 -3.29 4.16 3.35
C ILE A 90 -4.55 4.53 4.14
N SER A 91 -5.43 3.56 4.37
CA SER A 91 -6.64 3.76 5.16
C SER A 91 -6.33 4.15 6.61
N ALA A 92 -5.34 3.49 7.22
CA ALA A 92 -4.90 3.80 8.58
C ALA A 92 -4.28 5.21 8.69
N ILE A 93 -3.45 5.62 7.72
CA ILE A 93 -2.87 6.98 7.68
C ILE A 93 -3.98 8.04 7.59
N GLY A 94 -5.00 7.82 6.75
CA GLY A 94 -6.16 8.70 6.64
C GLY A 94 -6.86 8.89 7.98
N ALA A 95 -7.19 7.79 8.66
CA ALA A 95 -7.84 7.82 9.96
C ALA A 95 -7.00 8.50 11.05
N THR A 96 -5.66 8.31 11.05
CA THR A 96 -4.76 9.00 11.99
C THR A 96 -4.80 10.52 11.78
N ARG A 97 -4.74 10.97 10.51
CA ARG A 97 -4.76 12.40 10.18
C ARG A 97 -6.07 13.06 10.61
N ASP A 98 -7.20 12.41 10.37
CA ASP A 98 -8.51 12.97 10.69
C ASP A 98 -8.67 13.15 12.21
N LYS A 99 -8.22 12.18 13.02
CA LYS A 99 -8.19 12.29 14.48
C LYS A 99 -7.32 13.44 14.96
N SER A 100 -6.12 13.61 14.40
CA SER A 100 -5.24 14.73 14.75
C SER A 100 -5.88 16.09 14.46
N VAL A 101 -6.63 16.20 13.37
CA VAL A 101 -7.37 17.43 13.01
C VAL A 101 -8.53 17.68 13.99
N GLU A 102 -9.25 16.64 14.40
CA GLU A 102 -10.31 16.76 15.41
C GLU A 102 -9.74 17.25 16.76
N ASP A 103 -8.62 16.67 17.21
CA ASP A 103 -7.94 17.05 18.45
C ASP A 103 -7.46 18.51 18.41
N GLU A 104 -6.85 18.95 17.30
CA GLU A 104 -6.43 20.35 17.13
C GLU A 104 -7.61 21.33 17.17
N ASN A 105 -8.73 20.98 16.55
CA ASN A 105 -9.93 21.80 16.56
C ASN A 105 -10.60 21.87 17.95
N ALA A 106 -10.49 20.81 18.75
CA ALA A 106 -10.95 20.79 20.13
C ALA A 106 -10.10 21.72 21.02
N VAL A 107 -8.78 21.71 20.85
CA VAL A 107 -7.85 22.58 21.59
C VAL A 107 -8.09 24.07 21.27
N ARG A 108 -8.36 24.43 20.01
CA ARG A 108 -8.60 25.83 19.61
C ARG A 108 -9.93 26.42 20.11
N LYS A 109 -10.85 25.60 20.60
CA LYS A 109 -12.18 26.03 21.09
C LYS A 109 -12.25 26.17 22.62
N GLN A 110 -11.16 25.92 23.34
CA GLN A 110 -11.00 26.17 24.78
C GLN A 110 -10.28 27.50 25.00
#